data_AF-A0A1I0G0U0-F1
#
_entry.id   AF-A0A1I0G0U0-F1
#
_cell.length_a   1.000
_cell.length_b   1.000
_cell.length_c   1.000
_cell.angle_alpha   90.00
_cell.angle_beta   90.00
_cell.angle_gamma   90.00
#
_symmetry.space_group_name_H-M   'P 1'
#
loop_
_entity.id
_entity.type
_entity.pdbx_description
1 polymer ?
#
loop_
_entity_poly.entity_id
_entity_poly.type
_entity_poly.pdbx_seq_one_letter_code
_entity_poly.pdbx_strand_id
1 'polypeptide(L)'
;MKPGIKKILLISITILTLGMYTPPALIDANAAESEEIDSSTTKPNDNSVSSNNHTAIEFNENLGVAELDADRVEHDNTTLTALTEIAKNQTKAKLGPKIMNQVEDEFTTEILPNLEKVITHILDDANRDEVLYYGISEDEITGYGEKIFNLYDVRTNTDIARFHVRRENRPHDGYWFNFHYHLKDDDFENHHNIGEIYYDKNTPPRWMS
;
A
#
# COMPACT_ATOMS: atom_id res chain seq x y z
N MET A 1 21.79 -24.74 -45.28
CA MET A 1 21.80 -24.48 -43.81
C MET A 1 22.26 -25.75 -43.10
N LYS A 2 23.36 -25.71 -42.34
CA LYS A 2 23.95 -26.89 -41.69
C LYS A 2 22.93 -27.58 -40.75
N PRO A 3 22.75 -28.92 -40.82
CA PRO A 3 21.70 -29.64 -40.08
C PRO A 3 21.91 -29.72 -38.55
N GLY A 4 22.93 -29.08 -38.00
CA GLY A 4 23.21 -29.08 -36.56
C GLY A 4 22.40 -28.05 -35.75
N ILE A 5 22.06 -26.89 -36.35
CA ILE A 5 21.45 -25.77 -35.61
C ILE A 5 19.95 -25.98 -35.32
N LYS A 6 19.26 -26.73 -36.19
CA LYS A 6 17.82 -27.02 -36.01
C LYS A 6 17.53 -27.94 -34.81
N LYS A 7 18.49 -28.80 -34.44
CA LYS A 7 18.33 -29.77 -33.35
C LYS A 7 18.47 -29.12 -31.97
N ILE A 8 19.34 -28.11 -31.84
CA ILE A 8 19.53 -27.38 -30.58
C ILE A 8 18.28 -26.55 -30.24
N LEU A 9 17.70 -25.85 -31.24
CA LEU A 9 16.50 -25.03 -31.03
C LEU A 9 15.30 -25.83 -30.52
N LEU A 10 15.10 -27.05 -31.05
CA LEU A 10 13.97 -27.90 -30.65
C LEU A 10 14.10 -28.39 -29.20
N ILE A 11 15.33 -28.65 -28.73
CA ILE A 11 15.61 -29.09 -27.35
C ILE A 11 15.42 -27.93 -26.35
N SER A 12 15.77 -26.69 -26.73
CA SER A 12 15.55 -25.53 -25.86
C SER A 12 14.07 -25.23 -25.62
N ILE A 13 13.22 -25.41 -26.63
CA ILE A 13 11.76 -25.19 -26.51
C ILE A 13 11.11 -26.19 -25.57
N THR A 14 11.48 -27.47 -25.63
CA THR A 14 10.92 -28.50 -24.74
C THR A 14 11.35 -28.34 -23.28
N ILE A 15 12.55 -27.83 -23.00
CA ILE A 15 12.98 -27.54 -21.62
C ILE A 15 12.23 -26.32 -21.07
N LEU A 16 11.97 -25.30 -21.88
CA LEU A 16 11.18 -24.14 -21.46
C LEU A 16 9.71 -24.49 -21.17
N THR A 17 9.11 -25.40 -21.92
CA THR A 17 7.70 -25.76 -21.73
C THR A 17 7.48 -26.81 -20.63
N LEU A 18 8.42 -27.73 -20.38
CA LEU A 18 8.30 -28.70 -19.28
C LEU A 18 8.48 -28.07 -17.89
N GLY A 19 9.13 -26.91 -17.78
CA GLY A 19 9.29 -26.20 -16.51
C GLY A 19 8.11 -25.31 -16.10
N MET A 20 7.14 -25.09 -17.00
CA MET A 20 6.10 -24.05 -16.81
C MET A 20 4.67 -24.62 -16.77
N TYR A 21 4.50 -25.94 -16.85
CA TYR A 21 3.20 -26.60 -16.71
C TYR A 21 3.08 -27.31 -15.37
N THR A 22 2.69 -26.55 -14.33
CA THR A 22 2.16 -27.11 -13.09
C THR A 22 0.65 -27.27 -13.22
N PRO A 23 0.08 -28.48 -13.21
CA PRO A 23 -1.36 -28.66 -13.22
C PRO A 23 -1.96 -28.04 -11.94
N PRO A 24 -3.11 -27.34 -12.03
CA PRO A 24 -3.75 -26.79 -10.84
C PRO A 24 -4.16 -27.95 -9.93
N ALA A 25 -3.63 -27.98 -8.71
CA ALA A 25 -4.12 -28.85 -7.67
C ALA A 25 -5.52 -28.33 -7.26
N LEU A 26 -6.56 -28.99 -7.74
CA LEU A 26 -7.89 -28.85 -7.14
C LEU A 26 -7.85 -29.57 -5.79
N ILE A 27 -7.58 -28.82 -4.72
CA ILE A 27 -7.75 -29.32 -3.37
C ILE A 27 -9.25 -29.25 -3.06
N ASP A 28 -9.91 -30.40 -3.20
CA ASP A 28 -11.26 -30.65 -2.70
C ASP A 28 -11.15 -30.88 -1.18
N ALA A 29 -11.35 -29.82 -0.40
CA ALA A 29 -11.27 -29.86 1.06
C ALA A 29 -12.65 -30.15 1.66
N ASN A 30 -13.04 -31.42 1.64
CA ASN A 30 -14.09 -31.93 2.52
C ASN A 30 -13.80 -33.39 2.90
N ALA A 31 -12.86 -33.60 3.82
CA ALA A 31 -12.76 -34.85 4.57
C ALA A 31 -11.90 -34.69 5.84
N ALA A 32 -12.58 -34.93 6.97
CA ALA A 32 -12.09 -35.58 8.19
C ALA A 32 -11.00 -34.91 9.05
N GLU A 33 -11.50 -34.33 10.15
CA GLU A 33 -10.98 -34.35 11.51
C GLU A 33 -9.98 -35.49 11.86
N SER A 34 -8.79 -35.13 12.34
CA SER A 34 -8.10 -35.79 13.47
C SER A 34 -6.85 -35.01 13.92
N GLU A 35 -6.90 -34.54 15.17
CA GLU A 35 -5.89 -34.61 16.24
C GLU A 35 -4.37 -34.39 15.95
N GLU A 36 -3.82 -33.42 16.73
CA GLU A 36 -2.55 -33.45 17.48
C GLU A 36 -1.16 -33.11 16.85
N ILE A 37 -0.57 -32.04 17.44
CA ILE A 37 0.86 -31.81 17.84
C ILE A 37 1.89 -31.17 16.85
N ASP A 38 2.23 -29.92 17.19
CA ASP A 38 3.56 -29.26 17.37
C ASP A 38 4.56 -28.99 16.21
N SER A 39 5.21 -27.83 16.39
CA SER A 39 6.51 -27.33 15.89
C SER A 39 6.61 -26.61 14.53
N SER A 40 6.77 -25.28 14.66
CA SER A 40 7.71 -24.38 13.96
C SER A 40 7.80 -24.30 12.43
N THR A 41 7.81 -23.03 11.98
CA THR A 41 8.31 -22.47 10.71
C THR A 41 7.21 -22.03 9.73
N THR A 42 6.70 -20.81 9.95
CA THR A 42 5.83 -20.12 8.98
C THR A 42 6.62 -19.07 8.23
N LYS A 43 6.88 -19.33 6.94
CA LYS A 43 7.16 -18.30 5.92
C LYS A 43 5.81 -17.67 5.51
N PRO A 44 5.74 -16.36 5.23
CA PRO A 44 4.48 -15.74 4.81
C PRO A 44 4.23 -16.06 3.33
N ASN A 45 3.01 -16.50 3.02
CA ASN A 45 2.49 -16.66 1.67
C ASN A 45 1.47 -15.54 1.47
N ASP A 46 1.89 -14.46 0.82
CA ASP A 46 0.99 -13.43 0.30
C ASP A 46 0.47 -13.91 -1.06
N ASN A 47 -0.84 -14.06 -1.17
CA ASN A 47 -1.58 -14.06 -2.42
C ASN A 47 -3.07 -13.85 -2.12
N SER A 48 -3.46 -12.60 -1.93
CA SER A 48 -4.83 -12.16 -2.21
C SER A 48 -4.81 -11.24 -3.43
N VAL A 49 -5.38 -11.74 -4.52
CA VAL A 49 -5.78 -10.92 -5.65
C VAL A 49 -6.93 -10.04 -5.15
N SER A 50 -6.65 -8.77 -4.91
CA SER A 50 -7.67 -7.77 -4.57
C SER A 50 -8.04 -7.01 -5.83
N SER A 51 -9.33 -6.92 -6.10
CA SER A 51 -9.89 -6.08 -7.16
C SER A 51 -9.73 -4.62 -6.76
N ASN A 52 -8.94 -3.88 -7.53
CA ASN A 52 -8.67 -2.47 -7.27
C ASN A 52 -9.94 -1.63 -7.46
N ASN A 53 -10.39 -0.96 -6.39
CA ASN A 53 -11.34 0.16 -6.50
C ASN A 53 -10.52 1.45 -6.51
N HIS A 54 -10.39 2.06 -7.69
CA HIS A 54 -9.68 3.32 -7.87
C HIS A 54 -10.66 4.49 -7.81
N THR A 55 -10.52 5.38 -6.84
CA THR A 55 -11.20 6.69 -6.86
C THR A 55 -10.34 7.66 -7.68
N ALA A 56 -10.65 7.76 -8.97
CA ALA A 56 -10.12 8.81 -9.82
C ALA A 56 -11.04 10.04 -9.73
N ILE A 57 -10.48 11.21 -9.47
CA ILE A 57 -11.23 12.47 -9.51
C ILE A 57 -11.55 12.77 -10.99
N GLU A 58 -12.83 12.74 -11.36
CA GLU A 58 -13.30 13.11 -12.71
C GLU A 58 -13.15 14.62 -12.93
N PHE A 59 -12.18 15.03 -13.75
CA PHE A 59 -12.06 16.39 -14.25
C PHE A 59 -13.03 16.62 -15.43
N ASN A 60 -13.98 17.52 -15.26
CA ASN A 60 -14.85 17.99 -16.35
C ASN A 60 -14.10 19.05 -17.19
N GLU A 61 -13.54 18.64 -18.33
CA GLU A 61 -12.97 19.56 -19.32
C GLU A 61 -14.08 20.32 -20.06
N ASN A 62 -14.53 21.41 -19.47
CA ASN A 62 -15.08 22.51 -20.25
C ASN A 62 -14.90 23.80 -19.47
N LEU A 63 -13.88 24.59 -19.79
CA LEU A 63 -13.94 26.05 -19.77
C LEU A 63 -12.74 26.65 -20.50
N GLY A 64 -13.04 27.63 -21.35
CA GLY A 64 -12.13 28.21 -22.32
C GLY A 64 -11.05 29.11 -21.71
N VAL A 65 -10.08 29.36 -22.57
CA VAL A 65 -8.88 30.18 -22.37
C VAL A 65 -9.21 31.59 -21.83
N ALA A 66 -9.07 31.83 -20.53
CA ALA A 66 -8.91 33.16 -19.93
C ALA A 66 -8.38 33.07 -18.48
N GLU A 67 -7.32 33.85 -18.17
CA GLU A 67 -6.72 34.16 -16.86
C GLU A 67 -6.07 33.00 -16.05
N LEU A 68 -4.74 32.88 -16.18
CA LEU A 68 -3.98 31.67 -15.88
C LEU A 68 -3.16 31.66 -14.57
N ASP A 69 -3.40 32.56 -13.61
CA ASP A 69 -2.58 32.62 -12.39
C ASP A 69 -3.34 32.54 -11.06
N ALA A 70 -4.61 32.97 -10.98
CA ALA A 70 -5.39 32.88 -9.73
C ALA A 70 -6.09 31.53 -9.55
N ASP A 71 -6.66 30.99 -10.65
CA ASP A 71 -7.40 29.73 -10.68
C ASP A 71 -6.47 28.52 -10.42
N ARG A 72 -5.20 28.64 -10.82
CA ARG A 72 -4.19 27.58 -10.67
C ARG A 72 -3.75 27.33 -9.22
N VAL A 73 -3.64 28.39 -8.41
CA VAL A 73 -3.23 28.27 -7.00
C VAL A 73 -4.37 27.68 -6.16
N GLU A 74 -5.62 27.99 -6.51
CA GLU A 74 -6.80 27.43 -5.85
C GLU A 74 -6.98 25.94 -6.14
N HIS A 75 -6.73 25.53 -7.39
CA HIS A 75 -6.75 24.12 -7.79
C HIS A 75 -5.67 23.27 -7.10
N ASP A 76 -4.45 23.79 -6.94
CA ASP A 76 -3.34 23.08 -6.30
C ASP A 76 -3.62 22.79 -4.82
N ASN A 77 -4.10 23.82 -4.09
CA ASN A 77 -4.50 23.68 -2.70
C ASN A 77 -5.68 22.70 -2.54
N THR A 78 -6.61 22.69 -3.50
CA THR A 78 -7.77 21.79 -3.48
C THR A 78 -7.34 20.33 -3.65
N THR A 79 -6.42 20.03 -4.58
CA THR A 79 -5.89 18.67 -4.79
C THR A 79 -5.08 18.18 -3.60
N LEU A 80 -4.17 19.00 -3.05
CA LEU A 80 -3.41 18.66 -1.84
C LEU A 80 -4.35 18.35 -0.67
N THR A 81 -5.35 19.21 -0.44
CA THR A 81 -6.33 19.01 0.63
C THR A 81 -7.10 17.71 0.42
N ALA A 82 -7.56 17.43 -0.80
CA ALA A 82 -8.31 16.21 -1.10
C ALA A 82 -7.48 14.94 -0.88
N LEU A 83 -6.24 14.89 -1.40
CA LEU A 83 -5.34 13.76 -1.20
C LEU A 83 -5.02 13.55 0.28
N THR A 84 -4.74 14.63 1.00
CA THR A 84 -4.46 14.58 2.44
C THR A 84 -5.65 14.02 3.21
N GLU A 85 -6.87 14.46 2.92
CA GLU A 85 -8.07 13.95 3.59
C GLU A 85 -8.34 12.47 3.28
N ILE A 86 -8.13 12.03 2.03
CA ILE A 86 -8.23 10.61 1.67
C ILE A 86 -7.17 9.79 2.45
N ALA A 87 -5.92 10.25 2.51
CA ALA A 87 -4.86 9.58 3.26
C ALA A 87 -5.17 9.45 4.75
N LYS A 88 -5.67 10.52 5.38
CA LYS A 88 -6.11 10.53 6.78
C LYS A 88 -7.21 9.48 7.00
N ASN A 89 -8.20 9.43 6.10
CA ASN A 89 -9.30 8.48 6.18
C ASN A 89 -8.84 7.03 6.00
N GLN A 90 -7.97 6.75 5.03
CA GLN A 90 -7.40 5.42 4.83
C GLN A 90 -6.59 4.95 6.04
N THR A 91 -5.81 5.84 6.64
CA THR A 91 -5.02 5.56 7.85
C THR A 91 -5.94 5.26 9.04
N LYS A 92 -7.00 6.05 9.23
CA LYS A 92 -8.00 5.81 10.27
C LYS A 92 -8.76 4.50 10.05
N ALA A 93 -9.13 4.20 8.82
CA ALA A 93 -9.82 2.96 8.43
C ALA A 93 -8.95 1.74 8.72
N LYS A 94 -7.65 1.81 8.42
CA LYS A 94 -6.68 0.73 8.70
C LYS A 94 -6.66 0.32 10.18
N LEU A 95 -6.65 1.30 11.08
CA LEU A 95 -6.64 1.06 12.53
C LEU A 95 -8.01 0.56 13.02
N GLY A 96 -9.08 1.10 12.47
CA GLY A 96 -10.43 0.75 12.89
C GLY A 96 -10.82 1.27 14.27
N PRO A 97 -12.10 1.14 14.66
CA PRO A 97 -12.62 1.74 15.87
C PRO A 97 -11.99 1.15 17.14
N LYS A 98 -11.64 -0.14 17.15
CA LYS A 98 -11.07 -0.77 18.36
C LYS A 98 -9.69 -0.23 18.69
N ILE A 99 -8.82 -0.07 17.70
CA ILE A 99 -7.48 0.48 17.92
C ILE A 99 -7.58 1.99 18.12
N MET A 100 -8.35 2.68 17.27
CA MET A 100 -8.53 4.13 17.36
C MET A 100 -9.01 4.58 18.74
N ASN A 101 -9.99 3.91 19.35
CA ASN A 101 -10.49 4.27 20.68
C ASN A 101 -9.39 4.30 21.77
N GLN A 102 -8.26 3.62 21.56
CA GLN A 102 -7.15 3.57 22.50
C GLN A 102 -6.04 4.59 22.18
N VAL A 103 -5.83 4.90 20.90
CA VAL A 103 -4.69 5.71 20.45
C VAL A 103 -5.09 7.04 19.79
N GLU A 104 -6.37 7.42 19.83
CA GLU A 104 -6.93 8.57 19.09
C GLU A 104 -6.21 9.88 19.37
N ASP A 105 -5.85 10.15 20.63
CA ASP A 105 -5.19 11.39 21.03
C ASP A 105 -3.79 11.51 20.38
N GLU A 106 -2.93 10.49 20.56
CA GLU A 106 -1.59 10.44 19.95
C GLU A 106 -1.66 10.40 18.42
N PHE A 107 -2.61 9.63 17.88
CA PHE A 107 -2.83 9.56 16.44
C PHE A 107 -3.18 10.93 15.84
N THR A 108 -4.10 11.67 16.47
CA THR A 108 -4.56 12.96 15.97
C THR A 108 -3.53 14.07 16.17
N THR A 109 -2.75 14.01 17.25
CA THR A 109 -1.79 15.06 17.60
C THR A 109 -0.40 14.84 17.02
N GLU A 110 -0.01 13.60 16.71
CA GLU A 110 1.32 13.27 16.20
C GLU A 110 1.28 12.70 14.78
N ILE A 111 0.49 11.64 14.55
CA ILE A 111 0.51 10.93 13.27
C ILE A 111 -0.13 11.73 12.14
N LEU A 112 -1.34 12.28 12.35
CA LEU A 112 -2.02 13.02 11.28
C LEU A 112 -1.24 14.27 10.81
N PRO A 113 -0.68 15.12 11.70
CA PRO A 113 0.10 16.26 11.26
C PRO A 113 1.40 15.86 10.53
N ASN A 114 2.04 14.76 10.93
CA ASN A 114 3.25 14.29 10.25
C ASN A 114 2.93 13.65 8.90
N LEU A 115 1.83 12.90 8.81
CA LEU A 115 1.34 12.35 7.54
C LEU A 115 1.06 13.47 6.52
N GLU A 116 0.37 14.52 6.95
CA GLU A 116 0.10 15.70 6.11
C GLU A 116 1.40 16.36 5.64
N LYS A 117 2.36 16.61 6.54
CA LYS A 117 3.67 17.16 6.15
C LYS A 117 4.40 16.30 5.13
N VAL A 118 4.38 14.98 5.30
CA VAL A 118 5.05 14.04 4.37
C VAL A 118 4.39 14.10 2.99
N ILE A 119 3.06 14.08 2.92
CA ILE A 119 2.33 14.19 1.65
C ILE A 119 2.65 15.53 0.99
N THR A 120 2.54 16.65 1.73
CA THR A 120 2.88 17.97 1.20
C THR A 120 4.29 18.01 0.65
N HIS A 121 5.28 17.47 1.36
CA HIS A 121 6.66 17.42 0.89
C HIS A 121 6.82 16.61 -0.41
N ILE A 122 6.17 15.45 -0.51
CA ILE A 122 6.20 14.64 -1.74
C ILE A 122 5.56 15.39 -2.92
N LEU A 123 4.48 16.14 -2.69
CA LEU A 123 3.81 16.91 -3.73
C LEU A 123 4.58 18.18 -4.12
N ASP A 124 5.25 18.84 -3.17
CA ASP A 124 6.10 20.01 -3.41
C ASP A 124 7.34 19.66 -4.26
N ASP A 125 7.88 18.44 -4.09
CA ASP A 125 8.99 17.92 -4.89
C ASP A 125 8.56 17.50 -6.31
N ALA A 126 7.27 17.26 -6.52
CA ALA A 126 6.72 16.87 -7.81
C ALA A 126 6.49 18.07 -8.74
N ASN A 127 6.49 17.82 -10.05
CA ASN A 127 6.06 18.85 -10.99
C ASN A 127 4.55 19.10 -10.83
N ARG A 128 4.12 20.36 -10.77
CA ARG A 128 2.71 20.73 -10.52
C ARG A 128 1.73 20.09 -11.51
N ASP A 129 2.13 19.95 -12.77
CA ASP A 129 1.30 19.32 -13.80
C ASP A 129 1.12 17.81 -13.56
N GLU A 130 2.00 17.16 -12.79
CA GLU A 130 1.91 15.75 -12.45
C GLU A 130 0.99 15.50 -11.25
N VAL A 131 1.00 16.40 -10.26
CA VAL A 131 0.19 16.29 -9.02
C VAL A 131 -1.30 16.14 -9.32
N LEU A 132 -1.80 16.77 -10.40
CA LEU A 132 -3.18 16.64 -10.87
C LEU A 132 -3.59 15.21 -11.22
N TYR A 133 -2.61 14.34 -11.47
CA TYR A 133 -2.82 12.94 -11.83
C TYR A 133 -2.41 11.98 -10.70
N TYR A 134 -2.18 12.49 -9.50
CA TYR A 134 -1.87 11.62 -8.36
C TYR A 134 -3.15 11.14 -7.69
N GLY A 135 -3.13 9.91 -7.21
CA GLY A 135 -4.24 9.27 -6.52
C GLY A 135 -3.75 8.47 -5.32
N ILE A 136 -4.69 8.13 -4.43
CA ILE A 136 -4.45 7.27 -3.27
C ILE A 136 -5.20 5.96 -3.46
N SER A 137 -4.53 4.83 -3.19
CA SER A 137 -5.18 3.52 -3.23
C SER A 137 -6.11 3.35 -2.03
N GLU A 138 -7.34 2.90 -2.25
CA GLU A 138 -8.35 2.74 -1.20
C GLU A 138 -8.57 1.28 -0.80
N ASP A 139 -7.53 0.45 -0.92
CA ASP A 139 -7.65 -0.99 -0.68
C ASP A 139 -7.83 -1.31 0.82
N GLU A 140 -8.94 -1.96 1.18
CA GLU A 140 -9.15 -2.49 2.52
C GLU A 140 -8.28 -3.73 2.76
N ILE A 141 -7.10 -3.53 3.35
CA ILE A 141 -6.17 -4.63 3.67
C ILE A 141 -6.41 -5.12 5.09
N THR A 142 -7.08 -6.26 5.17
CA THR A 142 -7.48 -6.89 6.42
C THR A 142 -6.37 -7.74 7.05
N GLY A 143 -6.55 -8.11 8.32
CA GLY A 143 -5.66 -9.03 9.01
C GLY A 143 -4.41 -8.36 9.58
N TYR A 144 -3.25 -8.67 9.01
CA TYR A 144 -1.94 -8.29 9.57
C TYR A 144 -1.02 -7.53 8.60
N GLY A 145 -1.45 -7.32 7.36
CA GLY A 145 -0.64 -6.65 6.35
C GLY A 145 -0.27 -5.21 6.73
N GLU A 146 0.94 -4.79 6.39
CA GLU A 146 1.49 -3.48 6.79
C GLU A 146 0.95 -2.33 5.93
N LYS A 147 0.58 -2.59 4.68
CA LYS A 147 0.11 -1.54 3.76
C LYS A 147 -1.14 -0.83 4.29
N ILE A 148 -1.08 0.50 4.27
CA ILE A 148 -2.21 1.41 4.50
C ILE A 148 -2.74 1.83 3.12
N PHE A 149 -1.92 2.55 2.36
CA PHE A 149 -2.24 3.00 1.01
C PHE A 149 -0.95 3.29 0.21
N ASN A 150 -1.09 3.45 -1.10
CA ASN A 150 -0.07 3.96 -1.99
C ASN A 150 -0.51 5.31 -2.55
N LEU A 151 0.43 6.24 -2.67
CA LEU A 151 0.32 7.40 -3.53
C LEU A 151 0.88 7.00 -4.90
N TYR A 152 0.10 7.17 -5.97
CA TYR A 152 0.47 6.68 -7.31
C TYR A 152 0.02 7.64 -8.41
N ASP A 153 0.69 7.60 -9.56
CA ASP A 153 0.25 8.31 -10.76
C ASP A 153 -0.82 7.47 -11.47
N VAL A 154 -2.03 8.01 -11.58
CA VAL A 154 -3.19 7.30 -12.15
C VAL A 154 -3.05 7.00 -13.65
N ARG A 155 -2.22 7.75 -14.38
CA ARG A 155 -1.99 7.58 -15.82
C ARG A 155 -1.12 6.36 -16.10
N THR A 156 -0.14 6.14 -15.24
CA THR A 156 0.87 5.09 -15.41
C THR A 156 0.66 3.90 -14.48
N ASN A 157 -0.22 4.05 -13.49
CA ASN A 157 -0.43 3.12 -12.40
C ASN A 157 0.88 2.78 -11.67
N THR A 158 1.76 3.77 -11.53
CA THR A 158 3.07 3.63 -10.90
C THR A 158 3.05 4.25 -9.52
N ASP A 159 3.42 3.48 -8.50
CA ASP A 159 3.61 3.97 -7.14
C ASP A 159 4.69 5.05 -7.09
N ILE A 160 4.39 6.13 -6.37
CA ILE A 160 5.31 7.24 -6.04
C ILE A 160 5.81 7.06 -4.61
N ALA A 161 4.88 6.75 -3.70
CA ALA A 161 5.18 6.46 -2.30
C ALA A 161 4.23 5.39 -1.76
N ARG A 162 4.72 4.57 -0.81
CA ARG A 162 3.94 3.53 -0.13
C ARG A 162 3.89 3.82 1.35
N PHE A 163 2.70 3.90 1.93
CA PHE A 163 2.47 4.25 3.33
C PHE A 163 2.04 3.02 4.10
N HIS A 164 2.81 2.67 5.13
CA HIS A 164 2.70 1.42 5.87
C HIS A 164 2.62 1.67 7.38
N VAL A 165 2.05 0.71 8.11
CA VAL A 165 2.06 0.66 9.58
C VAL A 165 2.50 -0.73 10.06
N ARG A 166 3.51 -0.74 10.92
CA ARG A 166 4.00 -1.94 11.59
C ARG A 166 3.46 -2.05 13.00
N ARG A 167 3.36 -3.30 13.46
CA ARG A 167 3.16 -3.62 14.88
C ARG A 167 4.47 -4.11 15.44
N GLU A 168 4.97 -3.40 16.43
CA GLU A 168 6.20 -3.75 17.12
C GLU A 168 5.85 -4.22 18.52
N ASN A 169 6.45 -5.33 18.96
CA ASN A 169 6.41 -5.73 20.36
C ASN A 169 7.79 -5.45 20.96
N ARG A 170 7.88 -4.36 21.71
CA ARG A 170 9.11 -3.91 22.37
C ARG A 170 9.22 -4.62 23.73
N PRO A 171 10.35 -5.29 24.03
CA PRO A 171 10.55 -5.94 25.31
C PRO A 171 10.27 -4.99 26.47
N HIS A 172 9.45 -5.43 27.43
CA HIS A 172 9.01 -4.68 28.62
C HIS A 172 8.07 -3.50 28.39
N ASP A 173 8.07 -2.90 27.20
CA ASP A 173 7.24 -1.73 26.88
C ASP A 173 5.87 -2.13 26.32
N GLY A 174 5.78 -3.23 25.57
CA GLY A 174 4.55 -3.72 24.97
C GLY A 174 4.46 -3.42 23.48
N TYR A 175 3.24 -3.23 22.99
CA TYR A 175 2.93 -3.06 21.58
C TYR A 175 2.91 -1.60 21.15
N TRP A 176 3.52 -1.33 20.01
CA TRP A 176 3.62 -0.03 19.37
C TRP A 176 3.18 -0.12 17.91
N PHE A 177 2.64 0.98 17.38
CA PHE A 177 2.44 1.14 15.95
C PHE A 177 3.48 2.09 15.38
N ASN A 178 4.27 1.61 14.42
CA ASN A 178 5.26 2.43 13.71
C ASN A 178 4.72 2.75 12.31
N PHE A 179 4.47 4.03 12.05
CA PHE A 179 4.02 4.54 10.76
C PHE A 179 5.24 4.98 9.96
N HIS A 180 5.36 4.48 8.74
CA HIS A 180 6.45 4.80 7.85
C HIS A 180 6.01 4.82 6.40
N TYR A 181 6.85 5.40 5.55
CA TYR A 181 6.66 5.39 4.13
C TYR A 181 7.93 5.00 3.38
N HIS A 182 7.73 4.59 2.14
CA HIS A 182 8.78 4.23 1.19
C HIS A 182 8.66 5.11 -0.04
N LEU A 183 9.78 5.51 -0.64
CA LEU A 183 9.80 6.37 -1.82
C LEU A 183 10.24 5.59 -3.05
N LYS A 184 9.70 5.97 -4.22
CA LYS A 184 10.16 5.41 -5.49
C LYS A 184 11.64 5.69 -5.76
N ASP A 185 12.15 6.84 -5.29
CA ASP A 185 13.53 7.29 -5.55
C ASP A 185 14.60 6.42 -4.91
N ASP A 186 14.24 5.63 -3.89
CA ASP A 186 15.10 4.63 -3.27
C ASP A 186 14.64 3.20 -3.53
N ASP A 187 13.91 2.98 -4.63
CA ASP A 187 13.33 1.69 -5.02
C ASP A 187 12.45 1.06 -3.92
N PHE A 188 11.88 1.90 -3.05
CA PHE A 188 11.10 1.54 -1.87
C PHE A 188 11.86 0.78 -0.78
N GLU A 189 13.19 0.91 -0.72
CA GLU A 189 14.02 0.17 0.23
C GLU A 189 14.05 0.80 1.63
N ASN A 190 14.03 2.13 1.72
CA ASN A 190 14.15 2.81 3.01
C ASN A 190 12.79 2.95 3.70
N HIS A 191 12.84 2.90 5.04
CA HIS A 191 11.70 3.15 5.91
C HIS A 191 11.81 4.55 6.46
N HIS A 192 11.13 5.51 5.83
CA HIS A 192 11.09 6.89 6.29
C HIS A 192 10.03 7.02 7.38
N ASN A 193 10.42 7.51 8.56
CA ASN A 193 9.56 7.52 9.74
C ASN A 193 8.51 8.63 9.67
N ILE A 194 7.25 8.30 9.95
CA ILE A 194 6.15 9.26 10.15
C ILE A 194 5.92 9.50 11.64
N GLY A 195 6.01 8.43 12.43
CA GLY A 195 5.83 8.49 13.88
C GLY A 195 5.51 7.13 14.48
N GLU A 196 5.49 7.10 15.81
CA GLU A 196 5.22 5.90 16.58
C GLU A 196 4.24 6.22 17.70
N ILE A 197 3.27 5.36 17.92
CA ILE A 197 2.29 5.52 19.02
C ILE A 197 2.24 4.25 19.86
N TYR A 198 2.06 4.42 21.16
CA TYR A 198 1.97 3.29 22.08
C TYR A 198 0.55 2.73 22.07
N TYR A 199 0.42 1.41 22.02
CA TYR A 199 -0.88 0.75 22.15
C TYR A 199 -1.11 0.29 23.59
N ASP A 200 -0.53 -0.86 23.96
CA ASP A 200 -0.77 -1.53 25.24
C ASP A 200 0.30 -2.60 25.49
N LYS A 201 0.36 -3.16 26.70
CA LYS A 201 1.10 -4.41 26.96
C LYS A 201 0.40 -5.62 26.36
N ASN A 202 -0.92 -5.55 26.17
CA ASN A 202 -1.72 -6.58 25.53
C ASN A 202 -1.60 -6.52 24.01
N THR A 203 -1.72 -7.68 23.36
CA THR A 203 -1.64 -7.78 21.91
C THR A 203 -2.81 -7.03 21.25
N PRO A 204 -2.55 -6.10 20.29
CA PRO A 204 -3.61 -5.42 19.57
C PRO A 204 -4.44 -6.39 18.73
N PRO A 205 -5.71 -6.06 18.45
CA PRO A 205 -6.50 -6.81 17.50
C PRO A 205 -5.87 -6.77 16.10
N ARG A 206 -6.42 -7.57 15.19
CA ARG A 206 -6.13 -7.44 13.77
C ARG A 206 -6.58 -6.06 13.26
N TRP A 207 -5.98 -5.62 12.16
CA TRP A 207 -6.51 -4.51 11.37
C TRP A 207 -7.96 -4.80 10.99
N MET A 208 -8.71 -3.75 10.66
CA MET A 208 -10.11 -3.88 10.26
C MET A 208 -10.28 -4.99 9.21
N SER A 209 -11.31 -5.80 9.43
CA SER A 209 -11.84 -6.78 8.48
C SER A 209 -13.10 -6.25 7.84
#